data_AF-A0A2U8I4G5-F1
#
_entry.id   AF-A0A2U8I4G5-F1
#
_cell.length_a   1.000
_cell.length_b   1.000
_cell.length_c   1.000
_cell.angle_alpha   90.00
_cell.angle_beta   90.00
_cell.angle_gamma   90.00
#
_symmetry.space_group_name_H-M   'P 1'
#
loop_
_entity.id
_entity.type
_entity.pdbx_description
1 polymer ?
#
loop_
_entity_poly.entity_id
_entity_poly.type
_entity_poly.pdbx_seq_one_letter_code
_entity_poly.pdbx_strand_id
1 'polypeptide(L)'
;MLHLSIRRVCHLFMLITIIVVCALWLGLMRHSNTLWKIISQQCIPNQEQKNNPAPCSEVNKKAGFVVYKDRQGPLQYLLIPTTKITGIESPELLVATTPNFFAQAWQARKFMANKYGSSIMDADISLAINSQYGRSQNQLHIHISCLSPKVKAKLANLEASFQPQWQRLPGGLLNHDYIARRVRVNELQQQGVFRLLAEEVEGAKENMGSYGLAMTSLSNGDFLLLATQRNLLKFNLASAEEIQDHQCQTLFYQLE
;
A
#
# COMPACT_ATOMS: atom_id res chain seq x y z
N MET A 1 51.67 28.95 -2.35
CA MET A 1 51.11 28.11 -3.43
C MET A 1 50.56 26.76 -2.97
N LEU A 2 51.14 26.10 -1.95
CA LEU A 2 50.66 24.79 -1.45
C LEU A 2 49.21 24.80 -0.92
N HIS A 3 48.80 25.83 -0.18
CA HIS A 3 47.44 25.94 0.39
C HIS A 3 46.31 26.06 -0.65
N LEU A 4 46.55 26.69 -1.81
CA LEU A 4 45.56 26.76 -2.89
C LEU A 4 45.36 25.40 -3.58
N SER A 5 46.41 24.57 -3.62
CA SER A 5 46.37 23.23 -4.20
C SER A 5 45.52 22.28 -3.35
N ILE A 6 45.74 22.25 -2.03
CA ILE A 6 44.99 21.41 -1.10
C ILE A 6 43.50 21.77 -1.11
N ARG A 7 43.16 23.07 -1.13
CA ARG A 7 41.77 23.52 -1.16
C ARG A 7 41.05 23.10 -2.45
N ARG A 8 41.72 23.15 -3.61
CA ARG A 8 41.18 22.67 -4.89
C ARG A 8 40.98 21.16 -4.90
N VAL A 9 41.92 20.40 -4.33
CA VAL A 9 41.80 18.94 -4.17
C VAL A 9 40.61 18.58 -3.25
N CYS A 10 40.45 19.25 -2.11
CA CYS A 10 39.30 19.05 -1.22
C CYS A 10 37.96 19.37 -1.90
N HIS A 11 37.88 20.47 -2.68
CA HIS A 11 36.67 20.81 -3.42
C HIS A 11 36.34 19.77 -4.50
N LEU A 12 37.35 19.22 -5.19
CA LEU A 12 37.16 18.17 -6.18
C LEU A 12 36.67 16.87 -5.54
N PHE A 13 37.26 16.45 -4.42
CA PHE A 13 36.81 15.28 -3.68
C PHE A 13 35.37 15.43 -3.17
N MET A 14 35.02 16.60 -2.63
CA MET A 14 33.66 16.90 -2.19
C MET A 14 32.66 16.89 -3.35
N LEU A 15 33.04 17.41 -4.52
CA LEU A 15 32.18 17.37 -5.71
C LEU A 15 31.96 15.92 -6.19
N ILE A 16 33.01 15.11 -6.21
CA ILE A 16 32.94 13.69 -6.60
C ILE A 16 32.06 12.90 -5.63
N THR A 17 32.21 13.11 -4.32
CA THR A 17 31.35 12.43 -3.33
C THR A 17 29.89 12.85 -3.48
N ILE A 18 29.60 14.13 -3.72
CA ILE A 18 28.24 14.60 -4.01
C ILE A 18 27.69 13.92 -5.27
N ILE A 19 28.46 13.84 -6.35
CA ILE A 19 28.04 13.20 -7.60
C ILE A 19 27.76 11.70 -7.40
N VAL A 20 28.63 10.98 -6.69
CA VAL A 20 28.46 9.56 -6.39
C VAL A 20 27.23 9.33 -5.52
N VAL A 21 27.03 10.15 -4.48
CA VAL A 21 25.84 10.10 -3.62
C VAL A 21 24.59 10.38 -4.45
N CYS A 22 24.59 11.42 -5.29
CA CYS A 22 23.46 11.74 -6.17
C CYS A 22 23.16 10.61 -7.18
N ALA A 23 24.17 10.01 -7.80
CA ALA A 23 24.00 8.91 -8.75
C ALA A 23 23.44 7.65 -8.08
N LEU A 24 23.92 7.32 -6.88
CA LEU A 24 23.37 6.24 -6.05
C LEU A 24 21.93 6.54 -5.64
N TRP A 25 21.63 7.78 -5.28
CA TRP A 25 20.28 8.23 -4.92
C TRP A 25 19.32 8.15 -6.11
N LEU A 26 19.74 8.58 -7.31
CA LEU A 26 18.99 8.44 -8.56
C LEU A 26 18.75 6.97 -8.95
N GLY A 27 19.74 6.10 -8.73
CA GLY A 27 19.60 4.66 -8.95
C GLY A 27 18.59 4.01 -7.99
N LEU A 28 18.61 4.41 -6.71
CA LEU A 28 17.66 3.95 -5.68
C LEU A 28 16.22 4.43 -5.94
N MET A 29 16.04 5.57 -6.63
CA MET A 29 14.72 6.11 -7.00
C MET A 29 14.11 5.44 -8.26
N ARG A 30 14.81 4.52 -8.93
CA ARG A 30 14.22 3.75 -10.05
C ARG A 30 13.37 2.61 -9.50
N HIS A 31 12.07 2.85 -9.39
CA HIS A 31 11.13 1.76 -9.15
C HIS A 31 11.11 0.78 -10.34
N SER A 32 11.05 -0.51 -10.04
CA SER A 32 11.01 -1.56 -11.05
C SER A 32 9.61 -1.70 -11.68
N ASN A 33 9.55 -2.22 -12.90
CA ASN A 33 8.31 -2.63 -13.56
C ASN A 33 8.12 -4.16 -13.53
N THR A 34 8.70 -4.84 -12.54
CA THR A 34 8.67 -6.31 -12.47
C THR A 34 7.25 -6.82 -12.34
N LEU A 35 6.45 -6.25 -11.43
CA LEU A 35 5.03 -6.62 -11.28
C LEU A 35 4.25 -6.44 -12.59
N TRP A 36 4.41 -5.29 -13.26
CA TRP A 36 3.75 -5.05 -14.54
C TRP A 36 4.14 -6.09 -15.60
N LYS A 37 5.43 -6.45 -15.70
CA LYS A 37 5.89 -7.49 -16.63
C LYS A 37 5.26 -8.85 -16.33
N ILE A 38 5.21 -9.26 -15.07
CA ILE A 38 4.57 -10.53 -14.67
C ILE A 38 3.10 -10.55 -15.11
N ILE A 39 2.38 -9.47 -14.88
CA ILE A 39 0.94 -9.41 -15.16
C ILE A 39 0.68 -9.37 -16.66
N SER A 40 1.31 -8.42 -17.36
CA SER A 40 1.06 -8.17 -18.78
C SER A 40 1.62 -9.25 -19.70
N GLN A 41 2.68 -9.96 -19.29
CA GLN A 41 3.38 -10.93 -20.14
C GLN A 41 3.14 -12.39 -19.71
N GLN A 42 2.62 -12.63 -18.51
CA GLN A 42 2.39 -13.99 -18.02
C GLN A 42 0.94 -14.18 -17.57
N CYS A 43 0.48 -13.49 -16.52
CA CYS A 43 -0.85 -13.77 -15.94
C CYS A 43 -1.98 -13.55 -16.96
N ILE A 44 -2.01 -12.38 -17.61
CA ILE A 44 -3.06 -12.05 -18.58
C ILE A 44 -2.99 -12.96 -19.82
N PRO A 45 -1.84 -13.11 -20.50
CA PRO A 45 -1.75 -14.02 -21.65
C PRO A 45 -2.06 -15.49 -21.30
N ASN A 46 -1.60 -16.00 -20.16
CA ASN A 46 -1.89 -17.38 -19.76
C ASN A 46 -3.39 -17.57 -19.48
N GLN A 47 -4.05 -16.58 -18.87
CA GLN A 47 -5.50 -16.64 -18.68
C GLN A 47 -6.24 -16.66 -20.03
N GLU A 48 -5.86 -15.81 -20.97
CA GLU A 48 -6.54 -15.70 -22.27
C GLU A 48 -6.31 -16.92 -23.18
N GLN A 49 -5.09 -17.43 -23.20
CA GLN A 49 -4.70 -18.48 -24.14
C GLN A 49 -4.93 -19.88 -23.59
N LYS A 50 -4.84 -20.05 -22.26
CA LYS A 50 -4.81 -21.36 -21.60
C LYS A 50 -5.84 -21.52 -20.48
N ASN A 51 -6.65 -20.49 -20.21
CA ASN A 51 -7.55 -20.45 -19.05
C ASN A 51 -6.82 -20.74 -17.72
N ASN A 52 -5.57 -20.31 -17.61
CA ASN A 52 -4.74 -20.54 -16.42
C ASN A 52 -4.14 -19.21 -15.94
N PRO A 53 -4.48 -18.70 -14.74
CA PRO A 53 -3.99 -17.40 -14.28
C PRO A 53 -2.52 -17.41 -13.84
N ALA A 54 -1.88 -18.58 -13.71
CA ALA A 54 -0.52 -18.69 -13.19
C ALA A 54 0.47 -17.78 -13.96
N PRO A 55 1.38 -17.06 -13.26
CA PRO A 55 1.70 -17.18 -11.84
C PRO A 55 0.75 -16.43 -10.88
N CYS A 56 -0.26 -15.73 -11.39
CA CYS A 56 -1.29 -15.12 -10.55
C CYS A 56 -2.26 -16.20 -10.03
N SER A 57 -2.89 -15.91 -8.89
CA SER A 57 -3.94 -16.75 -8.31
C SER A 57 -5.31 -16.48 -8.93
N GLU A 58 -5.53 -15.27 -9.46
CA GLU A 58 -6.74 -14.90 -10.21
C GLU A 58 -6.40 -13.85 -11.26
N VAL A 59 -7.06 -13.93 -12.42
CA VAL A 59 -7.09 -12.88 -13.42
C VAL A 59 -8.56 -12.57 -13.75
N ASN A 60 -9.04 -11.42 -13.31
CA ASN A 60 -10.40 -10.96 -13.59
C ASN A 60 -10.36 -9.70 -14.45
N LYS A 61 -10.16 -9.90 -15.76
CA LYS A 61 -10.08 -8.80 -16.73
C LYS A 61 -11.34 -7.94 -16.78
N LYS A 62 -12.52 -8.54 -16.62
CA LYS A 62 -13.80 -7.82 -16.64
C LYS A 62 -13.91 -6.86 -15.46
N ALA A 63 -13.44 -7.27 -14.29
CA ALA A 63 -13.38 -6.42 -13.10
C ALA A 63 -12.11 -5.54 -13.04
N GLY A 64 -11.14 -5.78 -13.92
CA GLY A 64 -9.95 -4.93 -14.10
C GLY A 64 -8.79 -5.24 -13.15
N PHE A 65 -8.72 -6.43 -12.55
CA PHE A 65 -7.66 -6.78 -11.59
C PHE A 65 -7.10 -8.21 -11.75
N VAL A 66 -5.95 -8.44 -11.13
CA VAL A 66 -5.37 -9.75 -10.85
C VAL A 66 -5.07 -9.86 -9.36
N VAL A 67 -5.01 -11.10 -8.86
CA VAL A 67 -4.53 -11.41 -7.51
C VAL A 67 -3.23 -12.20 -7.63
N TYR A 68 -2.17 -11.72 -6.98
CA TYR A 68 -0.83 -12.30 -7.07
C TYR A 68 -0.32 -12.67 -5.66
N LYS A 69 0.18 -13.88 -5.47
CA LYS A 69 0.81 -14.28 -4.19
C LYS A 69 2.15 -13.58 -4.05
N ASP A 70 2.32 -12.79 -3.00
CA ASP A 70 3.61 -12.15 -2.74
C ASP A 70 4.67 -13.20 -2.34
N ARG A 71 5.95 -12.90 -2.57
CA ARG A 71 7.05 -13.74 -2.09
C ARG A 71 7.32 -13.50 -0.61
N GLN A 72 7.01 -12.32 -0.10
CA GLN A 72 7.10 -11.97 1.30
C GLN A 72 5.87 -12.52 2.05
N GLY A 73 6.13 -13.15 3.20
CA GLY A 73 5.09 -13.66 4.09
C GLY A 73 4.33 -14.91 3.60
N PRO A 74 3.92 -15.81 4.51
CA PRO A 74 3.13 -17.01 4.16
C PRO A 74 1.78 -16.68 3.50
N LEU A 75 1.14 -15.58 3.92
CA LEU A 75 -0.25 -15.26 3.56
C LEU A 75 -0.43 -13.96 2.79
N GLN A 76 0.64 -13.20 2.51
CA GLN A 76 0.49 -11.93 1.79
C GLN A 76 0.13 -12.15 0.31
N TYR A 77 -0.88 -11.42 -0.15
CA TYR A 77 -1.28 -11.32 -1.55
C TYR A 77 -1.29 -9.86 -1.99
N LEU A 78 -1.21 -9.63 -3.29
CA LEU A 78 -1.36 -8.32 -3.91
C LEU A 78 -2.60 -8.33 -4.81
N LEU A 79 -3.41 -7.28 -4.74
CA LEU A 79 -4.35 -6.94 -5.81
C LEU A 79 -3.73 -5.88 -6.71
N ILE A 80 -3.73 -6.15 -8.02
CA ILE A 80 -3.05 -5.32 -9.01
C ILE A 80 -3.96 -5.09 -10.21
N PRO A 81 -4.08 -3.88 -10.76
CA PRO A 81 -4.88 -3.64 -11.96
C PRO A 81 -4.38 -4.41 -13.17
N THR A 82 -5.28 -4.77 -14.08
CA THR A 82 -4.92 -5.36 -15.39
C THR A 82 -4.43 -4.32 -16.41
N THR A 83 -4.52 -3.03 -16.07
CA THR A 83 -3.98 -1.92 -16.84
C THR A 83 -2.79 -1.30 -16.13
N LYS A 84 -2.01 -0.50 -16.86
CA LYS A 84 -0.82 0.14 -16.31
C LYS A 84 -1.23 1.42 -15.54
N ILE A 85 -1.35 1.28 -14.23
CA ILE A 85 -1.53 2.37 -13.26
C ILE A 85 -0.29 2.34 -12.38
N THR A 86 0.44 3.43 -12.24
CA THR A 86 1.75 3.41 -11.57
C THR A 86 1.63 3.27 -10.06
N GLY A 87 0.62 3.90 -9.46
CA GLY A 87 0.48 3.97 -8.02
C GLY A 87 -0.63 4.90 -7.56
N ILE A 88 -0.65 5.22 -6.27
CA ILE A 88 -1.64 6.12 -5.67
C ILE A 88 -1.63 7.54 -6.28
N GLU A 89 -0.51 7.96 -6.86
CA GLU A 89 -0.37 9.25 -7.57
C GLU A 89 -1.12 9.32 -8.91
N SER A 90 -1.58 8.18 -9.45
CA SER A 90 -2.17 8.10 -10.77
C SER A 90 -3.55 8.77 -10.79
N PRO A 91 -3.79 9.80 -11.65
CA PRO A 91 -5.05 10.55 -11.68
C PRO A 91 -6.26 9.68 -12.06
N GLU A 92 -6.03 8.55 -12.73
CA GLU A 92 -7.04 7.54 -13.05
C GLU A 92 -7.78 7.07 -11.80
N LEU A 93 -7.14 7.03 -10.62
CA LEU A 93 -7.77 6.61 -9.36
C LEU A 93 -8.85 7.57 -8.86
N LEU A 94 -8.88 8.80 -9.39
CA LEU A 94 -9.87 9.82 -9.02
C LEU A 94 -11.06 9.86 -9.98
N VAL A 95 -11.03 9.07 -11.05
CA VAL A 95 -12.14 8.96 -12.00
C VAL A 95 -13.22 8.07 -11.40
N ALA A 96 -14.47 8.55 -11.39
CA ALA A 96 -15.59 7.85 -10.73
C ALA A 96 -15.89 6.46 -11.31
N THR A 97 -15.52 6.20 -12.57
CA THR A 97 -15.70 4.89 -13.24
C THR A 97 -14.53 3.93 -13.01
N THR A 98 -13.45 4.37 -12.37
CA THR A 98 -12.31 3.50 -12.05
C THR A 98 -12.73 2.43 -11.03
N PRO A 99 -12.35 1.16 -11.23
CA PRO A 99 -12.69 0.10 -10.30
C PRO A 99 -12.24 0.43 -8.86
N ASN A 100 -13.08 0.08 -7.89
CA ASN A 100 -12.75 0.23 -6.49
C ASN A 100 -11.79 -0.86 -6.03
N PHE A 101 -10.49 -0.66 -6.28
CA PHE A 101 -9.45 -1.66 -6.00
C PHE A 101 -9.38 -2.07 -4.52
N PHE A 102 -9.67 -1.16 -3.58
CA PHE A 102 -9.74 -1.51 -2.15
C PHE A 102 -10.91 -2.46 -1.85
N ALA A 103 -12.09 -2.19 -2.40
CA ALA A 103 -13.23 -3.10 -2.25
C ALA A 103 -12.95 -4.46 -2.90
N GLN A 104 -12.33 -4.48 -4.09
CA GLN A 104 -11.92 -5.73 -4.74
C GLN A 104 -10.87 -6.48 -3.93
N ALA A 105 -9.91 -5.77 -3.32
CA ALA A 105 -8.85 -6.36 -2.52
C ALA A 105 -9.41 -6.96 -1.22
N TRP A 106 -10.42 -6.31 -0.63
CA TRP A 106 -11.16 -6.87 0.50
C TRP A 106 -11.84 -8.19 0.14
N GLN A 107 -12.44 -8.31 -1.04
CA GLN A 107 -13.01 -9.59 -1.50
C GLN A 107 -11.92 -10.63 -1.78
N ALA A 108 -10.75 -10.20 -2.26
CA ALA A 108 -9.60 -11.06 -2.50
C ALA A 108 -8.94 -11.60 -1.21
N ARG A 109 -9.31 -11.13 -0.01
CA ARG A 109 -8.81 -11.70 1.26
C ARG A 109 -9.11 -13.19 1.42
N LYS A 110 -10.11 -13.72 0.70
CA LYS A 110 -10.37 -15.16 0.59
C LYS A 110 -9.14 -15.98 0.17
N PHE A 111 -8.22 -15.40 -0.62
CA PHE A 111 -6.98 -16.07 -1.00
C PHE A 111 -6.04 -16.30 0.20
N MET A 112 -6.05 -15.39 1.18
CA MET A 112 -5.34 -15.61 2.45
C MET A 112 -5.94 -16.80 3.20
N ALA A 113 -7.27 -16.82 3.37
CA ALA A 113 -7.97 -17.89 4.08
C ALA A 113 -7.77 -19.26 3.42
N ASN A 114 -7.89 -19.31 2.09
CA ASN A 114 -7.64 -20.54 1.32
C ASN A 114 -6.20 -21.03 1.48
N LYS A 115 -5.21 -20.11 1.53
CA LYS A 115 -3.80 -20.46 1.72
C LYS A 115 -3.50 -20.88 3.15
N TYR A 116 -4.19 -20.29 4.13
CA TYR A 116 -4.11 -20.62 5.54
C TYR A 116 -4.77 -21.96 5.86
N GLY A 117 -5.78 -22.36 5.09
CA GLY A 117 -6.52 -23.61 5.26
C GLY A 117 -7.73 -23.51 6.20
N SER A 118 -8.01 -22.32 6.74
CA SER A 118 -9.19 -22.05 7.56
C SER A 118 -9.60 -20.58 7.46
N SER A 119 -10.75 -20.22 8.05
CA SER A 119 -11.21 -18.84 8.10
C SER A 119 -10.26 -17.97 8.91
N ILE A 120 -9.94 -16.77 8.40
CA ILE A 120 -9.23 -15.72 9.13
C ILE A 120 -10.25 -14.67 9.55
N MET A 121 -10.23 -14.22 10.80
CA MET A 121 -11.13 -13.17 11.25
C MET A 121 -10.86 -11.87 10.48
N ASP A 122 -11.91 -11.18 10.05
CA ASP A 122 -11.77 -9.92 9.29
C ASP A 122 -10.95 -8.87 10.07
N ALA A 123 -11.07 -8.86 11.41
CA ALA A 123 -10.30 -7.98 12.30
C ALA A 123 -8.79 -8.28 12.36
N ASP A 124 -8.33 -9.41 11.80
CA ASP A 124 -6.92 -9.74 11.64
C ASP A 124 -6.37 -9.36 10.27
N ILE A 125 -7.19 -8.81 9.38
CA ILE A 125 -6.81 -8.50 8.00
C ILE A 125 -6.70 -6.99 7.81
N SER A 126 -5.70 -6.60 7.02
CA SER A 126 -5.53 -5.22 6.57
C SER A 126 -5.22 -5.17 5.08
N LEU A 127 -5.64 -4.07 4.46
CA LEU A 127 -5.25 -3.67 3.13
C LEU A 127 -4.33 -2.46 3.24
N ALA A 128 -3.28 -2.39 2.44
CA ALA A 128 -2.39 -1.23 2.41
C ALA A 128 -1.91 -0.93 0.99
N ILE A 129 -1.69 0.35 0.70
CA ILE A 129 -0.97 0.82 -0.48
C ILE A 129 0.04 1.88 -0.05
N ASN A 130 1.27 1.69 -0.49
CA ASN A 130 2.37 2.60 -0.20
C ASN A 130 2.37 3.79 -1.16
N SER A 131 2.89 4.91 -0.68
CA SER A 131 3.13 6.11 -1.50
C SER A 131 4.13 5.85 -2.62
N GLN A 132 4.31 6.84 -3.50
CA GLN A 132 5.39 6.80 -4.50
C GLN A 132 6.77 6.61 -3.86
N TYR A 133 6.97 7.15 -2.66
CA TYR A 133 8.25 7.12 -1.96
C TYR A 133 8.43 5.89 -1.06
N GLY A 134 7.34 5.19 -0.74
CA GLY A 134 7.32 4.03 0.14
C GLY A 134 7.37 2.68 -0.58
N ARG A 135 7.59 2.65 -1.90
CA ARG A 135 7.49 1.42 -2.71
C ARG A 135 8.69 1.20 -3.65
N SER A 136 8.85 -0.04 -4.10
CA SER A 136 9.89 -0.43 -5.06
C SER A 136 9.38 -0.74 -6.47
N GLN A 137 8.06 -0.86 -6.67
CA GLN A 137 7.44 -1.21 -7.95
C GLN A 137 6.58 -0.05 -8.47
N ASN A 138 6.66 0.24 -9.77
CA ASN A 138 5.87 1.25 -10.48
C ASN A 138 4.65 0.63 -11.19
N GLN A 139 3.90 -0.12 -10.41
CA GLN A 139 2.60 -0.66 -10.77
C GLN A 139 1.75 -0.62 -9.50
N LEU A 140 0.54 -0.08 -9.55
CA LEU A 140 -0.39 -0.03 -8.42
C LEU A 140 -0.55 -1.43 -7.81
N HIS A 141 -0.30 -1.59 -6.52
CA HIS A 141 -0.52 -2.85 -5.82
C HIS A 141 -1.07 -2.56 -4.42
N ILE A 142 -2.16 -3.23 -4.07
CA ILE A 142 -2.71 -3.22 -2.72
C ILE A 142 -2.27 -4.50 -2.03
N HIS A 143 -1.56 -4.34 -0.92
CA HIS A 143 -1.08 -5.42 -0.06
C HIS A 143 -2.25 -5.93 0.78
N ILE A 144 -2.56 -7.21 0.67
CA ILE A 144 -3.57 -7.92 1.44
C ILE A 144 -2.83 -8.84 2.40
N SER A 145 -2.83 -8.50 3.69
CA SER A 145 -2.01 -9.21 4.69
C SER A 145 -2.59 -9.08 6.09
N CYS A 146 -1.95 -9.72 7.08
CA CYS A 146 -2.40 -9.65 8.46
C CYS A 146 -2.12 -8.26 9.05
N LEU A 147 -3.06 -7.74 9.83
CA LEU A 147 -2.89 -6.53 10.61
C LEU A 147 -1.92 -6.82 11.77
N SER A 148 -0.96 -5.92 12.00
CA SER A 148 -0.04 -6.05 13.13
C SER A 148 -0.82 -6.10 14.45
N PRO A 149 -0.52 -7.03 15.38
CA PRO A 149 -1.21 -7.12 16.68
C PRO A 149 -1.14 -5.84 17.49
N LYS A 150 0.02 -5.14 17.44
CA LYS A 150 0.22 -3.85 18.10
C LYS A 150 -0.69 -2.77 17.54
N VAL A 151 -0.88 -2.74 16.21
CA VAL A 151 -1.78 -1.80 15.56
C VAL A 151 -3.22 -2.16 15.86
N LYS A 152 -3.61 -3.44 15.73
CA LYS A 152 -4.95 -3.94 16.07
C LYS A 152 -5.38 -3.51 17.47
N ALA A 153 -4.55 -3.77 18.48
CA ALA A 153 -4.82 -3.40 19.86
C ALA A 153 -5.01 -1.88 20.03
N LYS A 154 -4.16 -1.08 19.37
CA LYS A 154 -4.28 0.39 19.43
C LYS A 154 -5.56 0.90 18.77
N LEU A 155 -5.94 0.35 17.62
CA LEU A 155 -7.16 0.76 16.92
C LEU A 155 -8.41 0.35 17.69
N ALA A 156 -8.44 -0.84 18.29
CA ALA A 156 -9.55 -1.30 19.14
C ALA A 156 -9.80 -0.36 20.33
N ASN A 157 -8.73 0.13 20.98
CA ASN A 157 -8.85 1.08 22.10
C ASN A 157 -9.42 2.45 21.69
N LEU A 158 -9.38 2.79 20.39
CA LEU A 158 -9.86 4.05 19.83
C LEU A 158 -11.18 3.89 19.08
N GLU A 159 -11.73 2.68 18.99
CA GLU A 159 -12.81 2.36 18.06
C GLU A 159 -14.06 3.23 18.22
N ALA A 160 -14.47 3.47 19.47
CA ALA A 160 -15.63 4.30 19.79
C ALA A 160 -15.49 5.78 19.35
N SER A 161 -14.26 6.24 19.07
CA SER A 161 -13.96 7.62 18.66
C SER A 161 -13.96 7.85 17.15
N PHE A 162 -14.03 6.79 16.33
CA PHE A 162 -13.89 6.94 14.88
C PHE A 162 -15.14 7.55 14.23
N GLN A 163 -14.92 8.66 13.53
CA GLN A 163 -15.95 9.46 12.88
C GLN A 163 -16.01 9.23 11.37
N PRO A 164 -17.13 9.54 10.70
CA PRO A 164 -17.23 9.46 9.24
C PRO A 164 -16.42 10.54 8.51
N GLN A 165 -15.77 11.47 9.21
CA GLN A 165 -14.83 12.45 8.64
C GLN A 165 -13.39 12.05 8.96
N TRP A 166 -12.45 12.44 8.09
CA TRP A 166 -11.03 12.31 8.38
C TRP A 166 -10.64 13.12 9.60
N GLN A 167 -10.03 12.44 10.58
CA GLN A 167 -9.55 13.07 11.80
C GLN A 167 -8.17 12.54 12.17
N ARG A 168 -7.37 13.33 12.87
CA ARG A 168 -6.07 12.89 13.40
C ARG A 168 -6.27 11.68 14.31
N LEU A 169 -5.50 10.62 14.09
CA LEU A 169 -5.45 9.46 14.97
C LEU A 169 -4.59 9.80 16.20
N PRO A 170 -5.14 9.80 17.43
CA PRO A 170 -4.38 10.14 18.63
C PRO A 170 -3.11 9.29 18.80
N GLY A 171 -1.96 9.98 18.87
CA GLY A 171 -0.65 9.36 18.98
C GLY A 171 -0.17 8.56 17.75
N GLY A 172 -0.84 8.68 16.59
CA GLY A 172 -0.40 8.07 15.32
C GLY A 172 -0.29 6.54 15.34
N LEU A 173 0.44 5.95 14.40
CA LEU A 173 0.83 4.53 14.40
C LEU A 173 2.32 4.43 14.14
N LEU A 174 3.02 3.55 14.87
CA LEU A 174 4.44 3.25 14.63
C LEU A 174 5.35 4.49 14.48
N ASN A 175 5.11 5.51 15.33
CA ASN A 175 5.80 6.81 15.36
C ASN A 175 5.50 7.76 14.17
N HIS A 176 4.58 7.39 13.29
CA HIS A 176 4.13 8.22 12.18
C HIS A 176 2.74 8.81 12.45
N ASP A 177 2.49 10.00 11.93
CA ASP A 177 1.18 10.63 12.00
C ASP A 177 0.23 9.91 11.04
N TYR A 178 -0.96 9.58 11.53
CA TYR A 178 -2.04 9.03 10.74
C TYR A 178 -3.29 9.89 10.94
N ILE A 179 -4.07 10.00 9.88
CA ILE A 179 -5.48 10.37 9.95
C ILE A 179 -6.32 9.10 9.74
N ALA A 180 -7.50 9.08 10.36
CA ALA A 180 -8.41 7.95 10.32
C ALA A 180 -9.83 8.43 9.98
N ARG A 181 -10.59 7.58 9.30
CA ARG A 181 -11.98 7.82 8.93
C ARG A 181 -12.76 6.51 8.95
N ARG A 182 -13.89 6.46 9.63
CA ARG A 182 -14.84 5.36 9.51
C ARG A 182 -15.58 5.49 8.17
N VAL A 183 -15.78 4.38 7.47
CA VAL A 183 -16.53 4.34 6.22
C VAL A 183 -17.50 3.16 6.24
N ARG A 184 -18.76 3.43 5.91
CA ARG A 184 -19.76 2.36 5.77
C ARG A 184 -19.51 1.55 4.51
N VAL A 185 -19.94 0.29 4.48
CA VAL A 185 -19.75 -0.58 3.31
C VAL A 185 -20.32 0.03 2.03
N ASN A 186 -21.54 0.58 2.07
CA ASN A 186 -22.20 1.18 0.91
C ASN A 186 -21.48 2.45 0.41
N GLU A 187 -21.02 3.28 1.35
CA GLU A 187 -20.23 4.48 1.07
C GLU A 187 -18.90 4.12 0.42
N LEU A 188 -18.21 3.09 0.95
CA LEU A 188 -16.99 2.56 0.35
C LEU A 188 -17.26 2.13 -1.10
N GLN A 189 -18.35 1.41 -1.38
CA GLN A 189 -18.67 0.97 -2.76
C GLN A 189 -18.92 2.16 -3.70
N GLN A 190 -19.57 3.21 -3.23
CA GLN A 190 -19.94 4.37 -4.05
C GLN A 190 -18.78 5.33 -4.31
N GLN A 191 -17.95 5.59 -3.30
CA GLN A 191 -16.91 6.63 -3.35
C GLN A 191 -15.51 6.01 -3.53
N GLY A 192 -15.20 4.95 -2.80
CA GLY A 192 -13.88 4.33 -2.81
C GLY A 192 -12.83 5.13 -2.04
N VAL A 193 -11.79 4.45 -1.57
CA VAL A 193 -10.82 5.01 -0.61
C VAL A 193 -10.02 6.18 -1.18
N PHE A 194 -9.62 6.11 -2.46
CA PHE A 194 -8.80 7.15 -3.10
C PHE A 194 -9.54 8.48 -3.24
N ARG A 195 -10.81 8.45 -3.69
CA ARG A 195 -11.63 9.65 -3.83
C ARG A 195 -12.02 10.23 -2.47
N LEU A 196 -12.36 9.38 -1.50
CA LEU A 196 -12.59 9.81 -0.12
C LEU A 196 -11.39 10.59 0.47
N LEU A 197 -10.16 10.19 0.18
CA LEU A 197 -8.98 10.98 0.57
C LEU A 197 -8.91 12.29 -0.22
N ALA A 198 -8.96 12.21 -1.54
CA ALA A 198 -8.73 13.36 -2.42
C ALA A 198 -9.79 14.47 -2.27
N GLU A 199 -11.03 14.11 -2.01
CA GLU A 199 -12.16 15.05 -1.94
C GLU A 199 -12.31 15.68 -0.55
N GLU A 200 -11.92 14.98 0.52
CA GLU A 200 -12.21 15.40 1.89
C GLU A 200 -10.97 15.92 2.65
N VAL A 201 -9.74 15.59 2.21
CA VAL A 201 -8.52 16.04 2.87
C VAL A 201 -7.89 17.19 2.08
N GLU A 202 -7.71 18.33 2.75
CA GLU A 202 -7.16 19.54 2.16
C GLU A 202 -5.79 19.28 1.49
N GLY A 203 -5.67 19.67 0.22
CA GLY A 203 -4.47 19.51 -0.59
C GLY A 203 -4.10 18.06 -0.95
N ALA A 204 -4.91 17.06 -0.57
CA ALA A 204 -4.60 15.66 -0.86
C ALA A 204 -4.75 15.33 -2.35
N LYS A 205 -5.74 15.91 -3.02
CA LYS A 205 -6.00 15.71 -4.45
C LYS A 205 -4.77 16.01 -5.31
N GLU A 206 -4.05 17.08 -5.01
CA GLU A 206 -2.86 17.52 -5.73
C GLU A 206 -1.59 16.76 -5.31
N ASN A 207 -1.64 16.07 -4.16
CA ASN A 207 -0.47 15.45 -3.53
C ASN A 207 -0.66 13.96 -3.25
N MET A 208 -1.55 13.27 -3.97
CA MET A 208 -1.89 11.86 -3.76
C MET A 208 -0.65 10.95 -3.66
N GLY A 209 0.38 11.20 -4.48
CA GLY A 209 1.64 10.43 -4.47
C GLY A 209 2.45 10.48 -3.17
N SER A 210 2.16 11.46 -2.30
CA SER A 210 2.79 11.59 -0.98
C SER A 210 2.04 10.85 0.12
N TYR A 211 0.88 10.25 -0.18
CA TYR A 211 0.08 9.51 0.79
C TYR A 211 0.27 8.01 0.64
N GLY A 212 0.18 7.32 1.77
CA GLY A 212 -0.09 5.89 1.85
C GLY A 212 -1.47 5.71 2.47
N LEU A 213 -2.20 4.70 2.02
CA LEU A 213 -3.55 4.40 2.48
C LEU A 213 -3.64 2.98 3.01
N ALA A 214 -4.43 2.78 4.05
CA ALA A 214 -4.76 1.46 4.55
C ALA A 214 -6.23 1.34 4.95
N MET A 215 -6.71 0.09 5.03
CA MET A 215 -8.08 -0.24 5.39
C MET A 215 -8.11 -1.50 6.26
N THR A 216 -8.91 -1.50 7.32
CA THR A 216 -9.21 -2.68 8.15
C THR A 216 -10.67 -2.66 8.60
N SER A 217 -11.21 -3.79 9.05
CA SER A 217 -12.59 -3.88 9.52
C SER A 217 -12.75 -3.37 10.95
N LEU A 218 -13.88 -2.75 11.24
CA LEU A 218 -14.35 -2.46 12.59
C LEU A 218 -15.27 -3.57 13.09
N SER A 219 -15.48 -3.64 14.42
CA SER A 219 -16.30 -4.67 15.07
C SER A 219 -17.76 -4.64 14.63
N ASN A 220 -18.26 -3.48 14.19
CA ASN A 220 -19.62 -3.29 13.70
C ASN A 220 -19.81 -3.65 12.21
N GLY A 221 -18.76 -4.13 11.53
CA GLY A 221 -18.79 -4.47 10.10
C GLY A 221 -18.54 -3.30 9.13
N ASP A 222 -18.38 -2.08 9.64
CA ASP A 222 -17.84 -0.96 8.86
C ASP A 222 -16.33 -1.13 8.65
N PHE A 223 -15.73 -0.21 7.89
CA PHE A 223 -14.28 -0.14 7.72
C PHE A 223 -13.69 1.09 8.38
N LEU A 224 -12.44 0.97 8.79
CA LEU A 224 -11.57 2.10 9.13
C LEU A 224 -10.60 2.33 7.98
N LEU A 225 -10.62 3.54 7.42
CA LEU A 225 -9.61 4.04 6.51
C LEU A 225 -8.53 4.76 7.31
N LEU A 226 -7.29 4.54 6.93
CA LEU A 226 -6.11 5.15 7.51
C LEU A 226 -5.32 5.82 6.38
N ALA A 227 -4.83 7.03 6.61
CA ALA A 227 -3.91 7.70 5.69
C ALA A 227 -2.71 8.26 6.45
N THR A 228 -1.54 8.12 5.85
CA THR A 228 -0.29 8.70 6.33
C THR A 228 0.33 9.50 5.20
N GLN A 229 0.86 10.68 5.52
CA GLN A 229 1.51 11.56 4.54
C GLN A 229 3.02 11.54 4.77
N ARG A 230 3.77 11.56 3.68
CA ARG A 230 5.23 11.64 3.70
C ARG A 230 5.70 12.81 4.56
N ASN A 231 6.60 12.51 5.49
CA ASN A 231 7.21 13.50 6.37
C ASN A 231 8.69 13.16 6.58
N LEU A 232 9.58 13.96 5.97
CA LEU A 232 11.02 13.74 6.03
C LEU A 232 11.61 13.87 7.44
N LEU A 233 11.10 14.80 8.26
CA LEU A 233 11.58 14.99 9.63
C LEU A 233 11.28 13.80 10.53
N LYS A 234 10.19 13.08 10.22
CA LYS A 234 9.79 11.85 10.92
C LYS A 234 10.25 10.57 10.22
N PHE A 235 11.09 10.67 9.19
CA PHE A 235 11.51 9.54 8.34
C PHE A 235 10.34 8.72 7.77
N ASN A 236 9.19 9.35 7.59
CA ASN A 236 7.98 8.72 7.09
C ASN A 236 7.93 8.82 5.56
N LEU A 237 8.10 7.71 4.87
CA LEU A 237 7.95 7.60 3.41
C LEU A 237 6.50 7.33 2.99
N ALA A 238 5.55 7.38 3.92
CA ALA A 238 4.16 7.01 3.71
C ALA A 238 4.00 5.59 3.16
N SER A 239 4.73 4.65 3.77
CA SER A 239 4.56 3.22 3.55
C SER A 239 3.48 2.70 4.49
N ALA A 240 2.23 2.66 4.03
CA ALA A 240 1.12 2.19 4.85
C ALA A 240 1.20 0.68 5.14
N GLU A 241 1.98 -0.07 4.37
CA GLU A 241 2.31 -1.49 4.63
C GLU A 241 2.96 -1.69 6.01
N GLU A 242 3.52 -0.65 6.62
CA GLU A 242 4.11 -0.73 7.97
C GLU A 242 3.14 -1.22 9.05
N ILE A 243 1.82 -1.06 8.85
CA ILE A 243 0.82 -1.52 9.80
C ILE A 243 0.60 -3.04 9.77
N GLN A 244 1.19 -3.73 8.79
CA GLN A 244 0.98 -5.14 8.53
C GLN A 244 2.05 -6.00 9.22
N ASP A 245 1.67 -7.22 9.61
CA ASP A 245 2.59 -8.29 9.97
C ASP A 245 2.49 -9.39 8.92
N HIS A 246 3.44 -9.43 7.98
CA HIS A 246 3.41 -10.42 6.91
C HIS A 246 3.68 -11.84 7.38
N GLN A 247 4.25 -12.02 8.58
CA GLN A 247 4.43 -13.35 9.17
C GLN A 247 3.15 -13.89 9.79
N CYS A 248 2.14 -13.02 10.01
CA CYS A 248 0.84 -13.41 10.57
C CYS A 248 0.99 -14.22 11.87
N GLN A 249 1.94 -13.85 12.72
CA GLN A 249 2.37 -14.69 13.84
C GLN A 249 1.21 -15.10 14.74
N THR A 250 0.29 -14.17 15.01
CA THR A 250 -0.87 -14.42 15.88
C THR A 250 -1.88 -15.41 15.32
N LEU A 251 -1.88 -15.69 14.01
CA LEU A 251 -2.73 -16.74 13.45
C LEU A 251 -2.10 -18.11 13.71
N PHE A 252 -0.78 -18.25 13.49
CA PHE A 252 -0.10 -19.53 13.62
C PHE A 252 0.13 -19.96 15.07
N TYR A 253 0.31 -19.03 16.01
CA TYR A 253 0.39 -19.35 17.44
C TYR A 253 -0.94 -19.84 18.05
N GLN A 254 -2.07 -19.71 17.36
CA GLN A 254 -3.36 -20.26 17.82
C GLN A 254 -3.55 -21.74 17.46
N LEU A 255 -2.61 -22.33 16.70
CA LEU A 255 -2.66 -23.72 16.25
C LEU A 255 -1.72 -24.66 17.04
N GLU A 256 -0.93 -24.12 17.97
CA GLU A 256 -0.11 -24.86 18.94
C GLU A 256 -0.81 -24.90 20.32
#